data_AF-A0A250VTH6-F1
#
_entry.id   AF-A0A250VTH6-F1
#
_cell.length_a   1.000
_cell.length_b   1.000
_cell.length_c   1.000
_cell.angle_alpha   90.00
_cell.angle_beta   90.00
_cell.angle_gamma   90.00
#
_symmetry.space_group_name_H-M   'P 1'
#
loop_
_entity.id
_entity.type
_entity.pdbx_description
1 polymer ?
#
loop_
_entity_poly.entity_id
_entity_poly.type
_entity_poly.pdbx_seq_one_letter_code
_entity_poly.pdbx_strand_id
1 'polypeptide(L)'
;MRALPNPAPERQDDGMTDAWAAIVAAIAAGVFGIGGTFAGIYVGRRGVTDQAVVEHGQWLRGQRQEAYLLLLDAWDAAVRDAKGIVETWDERERWMDDHGETENFHQAIAMAVDAIETPLRKPLERAHLLGPEAVENAVEDMANHVEELREYLDQQADASYPFDRQWARWPVLETAGQRCRMKLVAAAKGALRPSPTPGG
;
A
#
# COMPACT_ATOMS: atom_id res chain seq x y z
N MET A 1 -14.51 -54.48 14.01
CA MET A 1 -13.73 -54.16 12.79
C MET A 1 -13.72 -52.65 12.63
N ARG A 2 -12.52 -52.06 12.63
CA ARG A 2 -12.26 -50.61 12.65
C ARG A 2 -11.39 -50.31 11.42
N ALA A 3 -11.82 -49.41 10.54
CA ALA A 3 -11.03 -48.83 9.45
C ALA A 3 -11.68 -47.48 9.11
N LEU A 4 -11.19 -46.36 9.65
CA LEU A 4 -10.08 -45.47 9.25
C LEU A 4 -10.66 -44.18 8.62
N PRO A 5 -10.48 -43.00 9.26
CA PRO A 5 -10.88 -41.73 8.69
C PRO A 5 -9.84 -41.22 7.67
N ASN A 6 -10.37 -40.56 6.63
CA ASN A 6 -9.65 -39.90 5.55
C ASN A 6 -8.92 -38.64 6.09
N PRO A 7 -7.61 -38.43 5.87
CA PRO A 7 -6.96 -37.19 6.28
C PRO A 7 -7.28 -36.04 5.29
N ALA A 8 -7.58 -34.88 5.86
CA ALA A 8 -7.76 -33.60 5.16
C ALA A 8 -6.43 -33.09 4.57
N PRO A 9 -6.46 -32.23 3.53
CA PRO A 9 -5.26 -31.71 2.89
C PRO A 9 -4.52 -30.70 3.77
N GLU A 10 -3.21 -30.90 3.90
CA GLU A 10 -2.24 -29.91 4.38
C GLU A 10 -2.25 -28.69 3.43
N ARG A 11 -2.63 -27.52 3.94
CA ARG A 11 -2.27 -26.25 3.33
C ARG A 11 -0.87 -25.87 3.81
N GLN A 12 0.10 -25.99 2.92
CA GLN A 12 1.36 -25.23 2.98
C GLN A 12 1.10 -23.88 2.34
N ASP A 13 1.23 -22.77 3.09
CA ASP A 13 1.59 -21.43 2.57
C ASP A 13 1.80 -20.38 3.70
N ASP A 14 2.52 -20.72 4.78
CA ASP A 14 2.79 -19.77 5.89
C ASP A 14 4.17 -19.07 5.80
N GLY A 15 5.06 -19.52 4.91
CA GLY A 15 6.45 -19.04 4.87
C GLY A 15 6.66 -17.65 4.27
N MET A 16 5.78 -17.21 3.36
CA MET A 16 5.94 -15.93 2.65
C MET A 16 5.28 -14.76 3.39
N THR A 17 4.22 -15.04 4.16
CA THR A 17 3.49 -14.08 5.00
C THR A 17 4.28 -13.73 6.26
N ASP A 18 4.92 -14.71 6.91
CA ASP A 18 5.71 -14.47 8.13
C ASP A 18 6.99 -13.69 7.87
N ALA A 19 7.68 -13.96 6.76
CA ALA A 19 8.87 -13.22 6.35
C ALA A 19 8.55 -11.76 6.01
N TRP A 20 7.38 -11.51 5.42
CA TRP A 20 6.90 -10.14 5.15
C TRP A 20 6.41 -9.45 6.44
N ALA A 21 5.64 -10.14 7.28
CA ALA A 21 5.15 -9.60 8.55
C ALA A 21 6.31 -9.18 9.48
N ALA A 22 7.40 -9.96 9.50
CA ALA A 22 8.60 -9.62 10.26
C ALA A 22 9.30 -8.33 9.77
N ILE A 23 9.28 -8.07 8.46
CA ILE A 23 9.87 -6.84 7.87
C ILE A 23 9.01 -5.62 8.23
N VAL A 24 7.68 -5.74 8.15
CA VAL A 24 6.76 -4.65 8.53
C VAL A 24 6.86 -4.34 10.02
N ALA A 25 6.91 -5.37 10.88
CA ALA A 25 7.06 -5.19 12.32
C ALA A 25 8.41 -4.54 12.70
N ALA A 26 9.49 -4.87 12.00
CA ALA A 26 10.80 -4.25 12.21
C ALA A 26 10.82 -2.76 11.83
N ILE A 27 10.03 -2.36 10.82
CA ILE A 27 9.92 -0.95 10.40
C ILE A 27 9.06 -0.16 11.39
N ALA A 28 7.93 -0.72 11.85
CA ALA A 28 7.07 -0.07 12.85
C ALA A 28 7.81 0.17 14.20
N ALA A 29 8.73 -0.72 14.59
CA ALA A 29 9.56 -0.55 15.77
C ALA A 29 10.75 0.43 15.58
N GLY A 30 11.08 0.79 14.33
CA GLY A 30 12.26 1.60 13.99
C GLY A 30 12.01 3.11 13.81
N VAL A 31 10.78 3.60 13.95
CA VAL A 31 10.38 4.99 13.57
C VAL A 31 10.92 6.09 14.51
N PHE A 32 11.74 5.79 15.53
CA PHE A 32 12.30 6.81 16.44
C PHE A 32 13.84 6.90 16.50
N GLY A 33 14.59 6.22 15.63
CA GLY A 33 16.05 6.28 15.72
C GLY A 33 16.73 6.17 14.37
N ILE A 34 17.13 7.30 13.80
CA ILE A 34 18.49 7.61 13.30
C ILE A 34 18.37 8.98 12.60
N GLY A 35 18.14 10.00 13.42
CA GLY A 35 18.47 11.38 13.09
C GLY A 35 19.76 11.74 13.81
N GLY A 36 20.88 11.72 13.09
CA GLY A 36 22.08 12.48 13.42
C GLY A 36 23.00 11.95 14.54
N THR A 37 24.22 11.60 14.18
CA THR A 37 25.38 12.07 14.96
C THR A 37 26.60 12.23 14.08
N PHE A 38 27.13 13.45 14.11
CA PHE A 38 28.31 13.91 13.38
C PHE A 38 29.56 13.12 13.74
N ALA A 39 30.33 12.72 12.72
CA ALA A 39 31.76 12.45 12.86
C ALA A 39 32.50 13.06 11.66
N GLY A 40 32.62 14.39 11.65
CA GLY A 40 33.54 15.08 10.77
C GLY A 40 34.76 15.53 11.57
N ILE A 41 35.97 15.11 11.17
CA ILE A 41 37.21 15.90 11.30
C ILE A 41 38.14 15.55 10.11
N TYR A 42 38.12 16.44 9.10
CA TYR A 42 39.33 17.10 8.59
C TYR A 42 40.34 16.32 7.71
N VAL A 43 39.90 15.69 6.61
CA VAL A 43 40.84 15.30 5.52
C VAL A 43 40.25 15.62 4.13
N GLY A 44 40.81 16.65 3.46
CA GLY A 44 40.90 16.73 1.99
C GLY A 44 39.81 17.49 1.23
N ARG A 45 40.02 18.79 0.94
CA ARG A 45 39.13 19.67 0.13
C ARG A 45 38.76 19.19 -1.29
N ARG A 46 39.38 18.13 -1.83
CA ARG A 46 38.93 17.44 -3.06
C ARG A 46 38.17 16.15 -2.78
N GLY A 47 38.47 15.44 -1.70
CA GLY A 47 37.70 14.28 -1.24
C GLY A 47 36.35 14.65 -0.63
N VAL A 48 36.23 15.85 -0.04
CA VAL A 48 34.97 16.33 0.56
C VAL A 48 33.85 16.53 -0.47
N THR A 49 34.16 16.93 -1.71
CA THR A 49 33.12 17.10 -2.74
C THR A 49 32.60 15.75 -3.23
N ASP A 50 33.49 14.80 -3.51
CA ASP A 50 33.09 13.45 -3.93
C ASP A 50 32.38 12.71 -2.79
N GLN A 51 32.85 12.88 -1.56
CA GLN A 51 32.22 12.32 -0.37
C GLN A 51 30.84 12.94 -0.11
N ALA A 52 30.67 14.25 -0.25
CA ALA A 52 29.37 14.91 -0.08
C ALA A 52 28.36 14.47 -1.15
N VAL A 53 28.80 14.23 -2.40
CA VAL A 53 27.94 13.71 -3.48
C VAL A 53 27.50 12.28 -3.16
N VAL A 54 28.41 11.43 -2.68
CA VAL A 54 28.08 10.05 -2.30
C VAL A 54 27.14 10.02 -1.10
N GLU A 55 27.43 10.80 -0.05
CA GLU A 55 26.60 10.91 1.16
C GLU A 55 25.20 11.43 0.84
N HIS A 56 25.10 12.48 0.02
CA HIS A 56 23.80 13.02 -0.40
C HIS A 56 23.00 12.00 -1.22
N GLY A 57 23.66 11.25 -2.12
CA GLY A 57 23.01 10.19 -2.89
C GLY A 57 22.53 9.02 -2.02
N GLN A 58 23.30 8.65 -1.00
CA GLN A 58 22.88 7.64 -0.02
C GLN A 58 21.70 8.12 0.83
N TRP A 59 21.74 9.38 1.28
CA TRP A 59 20.65 10.00 2.04
C TRP A 59 19.33 10.03 1.23
N LEU A 60 19.38 10.48 -0.02
CA LEU A 60 18.20 10.50 -0.89
C LEU A 60 17.65 9.10 -1.14
N ARG A 61 18.52 8.10 -1.30
CA ARG A 61 18.10 6.70 -1.45
C ARG A 61 17.38 6.18 -0.21
N GLY A 62 17.89 6.51 0.99
CA GLY A 62 17.23 6.17 2.25
C GLY A 62 15.84 6.79 2.35
N GLN A 63 15.70 8.07 2.02
CA GLN A 63 14.40 8.77 2.01
C GLN A 63 13.40 8.15 1.01
N ARG A 64 13.88 7.77 -0.18
CA ARG A 64 13.06 7.05 -1.18
C ARG A 64 12.58 5.71 -0.67
N GLN A 65 13.49 4.90 -0.12
CA GLN A 65 13.14 3.59 0.42
C GLN A 65 12.07 3.69 1.50
N GLU A 66 12.22 4.62 2.44
CA GLU A 66 11.24 4.89 3.49
C GLU A 66 9.88 5.30 2.89
N ALA A 67 9.86 6.24 1.96
CA ALA A 67 8.62 6.70 1.32
C ALA A 67 7.88 5.57 0.59
N TYR A 68 8.60 4.73 -0.15
CA TYR A 68 7.98 3.61 -0.88
C TYR A 68 7.43 2.54 0.05
N LEU A 69 8.13 2.26 1.16
CA LEU A 69 7.65 1.29 2.16
C LEU A 69 6.40 1.79 2.88
N LEU A 70 6.38 3.07 3.28
CA LEU A 70 5.20 3.70 3.88
C LEU A 70 4.00 3.68 2.94
N LEU A 71 4.22 3.92 1.64
CA LEU A 71 3.14 3.83 0.66
C LEU A 71 2.64 2.39 0.47
N LEU A 72 3.53 1.40 0.38
CA LEU A 72 3.11 0.01 0.23
C LEU A 72 2.32 -0.49 1.45
N ASP A 73 2.69 -0.10 2.66
CA ASP A 73 1.97 -0.45 3.88
C ASP A 73 0.58 0.20 3.92
N ALA A 74 0.51 1.51 3.64
CA ALA A 74 -0.75 2.23 3.55
C ALA A 74 -1.68 1.65 2.45
N TRP A 75 -1.11 1.24 1.33
CA TRP A 75 -1.83 0.57 0.25
C TRP A 75 -2.41 -0.78 0.67
N ASP A 76 -1.59 -1.62 1.30
CA ASP A 76 -2.02 -2.95 1.74
C ASP A 76 -3.10 -2.84 2.82
N ALA A 77 -3.06 -1.79 3.66
CA ALA A 77 -4.14 -1.46 4.60
C ALA A 77 -5.40 -1.00 3.85
N ALA A 78 -5.29 -0.08 2.92
CA ALA A 78 -6.43 0.44 2.15
C ALA A 78 -7.18 -0.66 1.38
N VAL A 79 -6.45 -1.55 0.69
CA VAL A 79 -7.05 -2.70 -0.02
C VAL A 79 -7.73 -3.66 0.94
N ARG A 80 -7.15 -3.91 2.12
CA ARG A 80 -7.76 -4.76 3.15
C ARG A 80 -9.05 -4.15 3.67
N ASP A 81 -9.05 -2.86 3.96
CA ASP A 81 -10.22 -2.15 4.50
C ASP A 81 -11.35 -2.06 3.45
N ALA A 82 -11.00 -1.80 2.18
CA ALA A 82 -11.95 -1.85 1.07
C ALA A 82 -12.60 -3.23 0.93
N LYS A 83 -11.80 -4.29 1.01
CA LYS A 83 -12.31 -5.66 1.02
C LYS A 83 -13.22 -5.92 2.22
N GLY A 84 -12.87 -5.40 3.39
CA GLY A 84 -13.72 -5.48 4.59
C GLY A 84 -15.09 -4.83 4.39
N ILE A 85 -15.18 -3.71 3.66
CA ILE A 85 -16.47 -3.09 3.30
C ILE A 85 -17.31 -4.06 2.48
N VAL A 86 -16.73 -4.66 1.44
CA VAL A 86 -17.43 -5.61 0.55
C VAL A 86 -17.89 -6.85 1.33
N GLU A 87 -17.01 -7.44 2.14
CA GLU A 87 -17.31 -8.65 2.90
C GLU A 87 -18.39 -8.43 3.97
N THR A 88 -18.50 -7.22 4.52
CA THR A 88 -19.47 -6.88 5.58
C THR A 88 -20.70 -6.14 5.06
N TRP A 89 -20.85 -5.98 3.74
CA TRP A 89 -21.91 -5.16 3.13
C TRP A 89 -23.31 -5.61 3.54
N ASP A 90 -23.65 -6.88 3.30
CA ASP A 90 -24.98 -7.43 3.61
C ASP A 90 -25.30 -7.41 5.11
N GLU A 91 -24.28 -7.51 5.97
CA GLU A 91 -24.45 -7.40 7.41
C GLU A 91 -24.72 -5.95 7.84
N ARG A 92 -24.01 -5.00 7.24
CA ARG A 92 -24.21 -3.57 7.48
C ARG A 92 -25.56 -3.08 6.96
N GLU A 93 -25.97 -3.51 5.77
CA GLU A 93 -27.28 -3.17 5.19
C GLU A 93 -28.41 -3.68 6.09
N ARG A 94 -28.38 -4.97 6.48
CA ARG A 94 -29.37 -5.55 7.39
C ARG A 94 -29.39 -4.85 8.75
N TRP A 95 -28.22 -4.56 9.31
CA TRP A 95 -28.15 -3.85 10.59
C TRP A 95 -28.79 -2.46 10.49
N MET A 96 -28.57 -1.72 9.41
CA MET A 96 -29.18 -0.41 9.23
C MET A 96 -30.70 -0.49 9.00
N ASP A 97 -31.17 -1.47 8.24
CA ASP A 97 -32.61 -1.71 8.04
C ASP A 97 -33.31 -2.04 9.38
N ASP A 98 -32.71 -2.93 10.18
CA ASP A 98 -33.21 -3.30 11.51
C ASP A 98 -33.29 -2.10 12.49
N HIS A 99 -32.49 -1.05 12.26
CA HIS A 99 -32.45 0.16 13.09
C HIS A 99 -33.16 1.37 12.46
N GLY A 100 -33.75 1.22 11.27
CA GLY A 100 -34.43 2.31 10.56
C GLY A 100 -33.49 3.38 10.01
N GLU A 101 -32.22 3.04 9.78
CA GLU A 101 -31.14 3.93 9.34
C GLU A 101 -30.81 3.76 7.85
N THR A 102 -31.68 3.12 7.07
CA THR A 102 -31.47 2.82 5.65
C THR A 102 -31.15 4.06 4.80
N GLU A 103 -31.74 5.22 5.12
CA GLU A 103 -31.46 6.48 4.44
C GLU A 103 -30.02 6.99 4.64
N ASN A 104 -29.34 6.53 5.71
CA ASN A 104 -27.97 6.89 6.05
C ASN A 104 -26.92 5.90 5.50
N PHE A 105 -27.35 4.83 4.82
CA PHE A 105 -26.44 3.79 4.33
C PHE A 105 -25.40 4.35 3.35
N HIS A 106 -25.83 5.16 2.38
CA HIS A 106 -24.91 5.83 1.45
C HIS A 106 -23.88 6.69 2.20
N GLN A 107 -24.31 7.50 3.17
CA GLN A 107 -23.38 8.31 3.95
C GLN A 107 -22.37 7.45 4.73
N ALA A 108 -22.81 6.33 5.31
CA ALA A 108 -21.93 5.43 6.04
C ALA A 108 -20.90 4.73 5.14
N ILE A 109 -21.28 4.37 3.91
CA ILE A 109 -20.32 3.86 2.91
C ILE A 109 -19.35 4.96 2.49
N ALA A 110 -19.83 6.16 2.17
CA ALA A 110 -18.96 7.28 1.81
C ALA A 110 -17.93 7.61 2.90
N MET A 111 -18.33 7.57 4.17
CA MET A 111 -17.42 7.75 5.31
C MET A 111 -16.40 6.62 5.45
N ALA A 112 -16.81 5.37 5.19
CA ALA A 112 -15.91 4.23 5.22
C ALA A 112 -14.89 4.29 4.07
N VAL A 113 -15.30 4.75 2.88
CA VAL A 113 -14.43 4.98 1.74
C VAL A 113 -13.45 6.12 2.02
N ASP A 114 -13.90 7.25 2.57
CA ASP A 114 -13.01 8.37 2.94
C ASP A 114 -11.95 7.96 3.99
N ALA A 115 -12.31 7.06 4.90
CA ALA A 115 -11.38 6.49 5.88
C ALA A 115 -10.29 5.61 5.25
N ILE A 116 -10.53 5.05 4.06
CA ILE A 116 -9.55 4.30 3.25
C ILE A 116 -8.60 5.26 2.51
N GLU A 117 -9.14 6.33 1.93
CA GLU A 117 -8.36 7.28 1.12
C GLU A 117 -7.46 8.19 1.96
N THR A 118 -7.96 8.65 3.11
CA THR A 118 -7.27 9.65 3.93
C THR A 118 -5.84 9.24 4.33
N PRO A 119 -5.59 7.99 4.80
CA PRO A 119 -4.24 7.54 5.15
C PRO A 119 -3.27 7.46 3.96
N LEU A 120 -3.77 7.35 2.72
CA LEU A 120 -2.95 7.19 1.52
C LEU A 120 -2.36 8.50 1.00
N ARG A 121 -3.00 9.65 1.26
CA ARG A 121 -2.61 10.94 0.67
C ARG A 121 -1.14 11.29 0.89
N LYS A 122 -0.69 11.30 2.15
CA LYS A 122 0.69 11.69 2.46
C LYS A 122 1.73 10.70 1.92
N PRO A 123 1.56 9.37 2.04
CA PRO A 123 2.45 8.41 1.41
C PRO A 123 2.52 8.54 -0.12
N LEU A 124 1.37 8.74 -0.80
CA LEU A 124 1.32 8.97 -2.25
C LEU A 124 2.11 10.23 -2.62
N GLU A 125 1.81 11.36 -1.99
CA GLU A 125 2.51 12.64 -2.22
C GLU A 125 4.03 12.50 -1.99
N ARG A 126 4.45 11.85 -0.91
CA ARG A 126 5.88 11.67 -0.57
C ARG A 126 6.59 10.78 -1.58
N ALA A 127 5.97 9.68 -2.00
CA ALA A 127 6.53 8.77 -3.00
C ALA A 127 6.63 9.43 -4.38
N HIS A 128 5.63 10.23 -4.75
CA HIS A 128 5.64 11.02 -5.99
C HIS A 128 6.78 12.05 -5.98
N LEU A 129 6.93 12.84 -4.91
CA LEU A 129 7.97 13.88 -4.82
C LEU A 129 9.41 13.35 -4.78
N LEU A 130 9.62 12.15 -4.23
CA LEU A 130 10.96 11.57 -4.10
C LEU A 130 11.29 10.61 -5.24
N GLY A 131 10.29 10.15 -5.99
CA GLY A 131 10.41 9.19 -7.06
C GLY A 131 11.19 9.72 -8.27
N PRO A 132 11.83 8.84 -9.06
CA PRO A 132 12.01 9.11 -10.48
C PRO A 132 10.67 8.92 -11.23
N GLU A 133 10.59 9.40 -12.47
CA GLU A 133 9.41 9.31 -13.36
C GLU A 133 8.72 7.92 -13.36
N ALA A 134 9.49 6.82 -13.39
CA ALA A 134 8.92 5.48 -13.37
C ALA A 134 8.15 5.16 -12.06
N VAL A 135 8.56 5.73 -10.93
CA VAL A 135 7.84 5.63 -9.66
C VAL A 135 6.68 6.61 -9.64
N GLU A 136 6.84 7.83 -10.15
CA GLU A 136 5.75 8.82 -10.27
C GLU A 136 4.55 8.23 -11.02
N ASN A 137 4.78 7.64 -12.20
CA ASN A 137 3.75 6.97 -13.00
C ASN A 137 3.08 5.81 -12.24
N ALA A 138 3.85 5.04 -11.46
CA ALA A 138 3.30 3.93 -10.68
C ALA A 138 2.46 4.43 -9.48
N VAL A 139 2.84 5.56 -8.89
CA VAL A 139 2.08 6.23 -7.83
C VAL A 139 0.78 6.82 -8.37
N GLU A 140 0.81 7.41 -9.57
CA GLU A 140 -0.40 7.88 -10.26
C GLU A 140 -1.36 6.73 -10.59
N ASP A 141 -0.86 5.62 -11.12
CA ASP A 141 -1.66 4.41 -11.34
C ASP A 141 -2.37 3.94 -10.05
N MET A 142 -1.69 4.01 -8.90
CA MET A 142 -2.26 3.67 -7.60
C MET A 142 -3.33 4.67 -7.16
N ALA A 143 -3.09 5.98 -7.32
CA ALA A 143 -4.06 7.01 -6.98
C ALA A 143 -5.35 6.88 -7.82
N ASN A 144 -5.21 6.71 -9.14
CA ASN A 144 -6.33 6.50 -10.04
C ASN A 144 -7.14 5.24 -9.68
N HIS A 145 -6.46 4.17 -9.26
CA HIS A 145 -7.15 2.96 -8.85
C HIS A 145 -7.95 3.12 -7.55
N VAL A 146 -7.47 3.93 -6.61
CA VAL A 146 -8.21 4.24 -5.38
C VAL A 146 -9.47 5.04 -5.70
N GLU A 147 -9.36 6.03 -6.61
CA GLU A 147 -10.52 6.78 -7.11
C GLU A 147 -11.53 5.85 -7.79
N GLU A 148 -11.08 4.92 -8.64
CA GLU A 148 -11.95 3.94 -9.30
C GLU A 148 -12.65 3.00 -8.30
N LEU A 149 -11.95 2.61 -7.23
CA LEU A 149 -12.50 1.79 -6.14
C LEU A 149 -13.55 2.56 -5.34
N ARG A 150 -13.27 3.84 -5.03
CA ARG A 150 -14.23 4.75 -4.39
C ARG A 150 -15.48 4.91 -5.23
N GLU A 151 -15.34 5.27 -6.50
CA GLU A 151 -16.46 5.46 -7.41
C GLU A 151 -17.33 4.21 -7.49
N TYR A 152 -16.70 3.03 -7.52
CA TYR A 152 -17.44 1.77 -7.53
C TYR A 152 -18.23 1.54 -6.24
N LEU A 153 -17.63 1.74 -5.07
CA LEU A 153 -18.30 1.57 -3.77
C LEU A 153 -19.42 2.61 -3.55
N ASP A 154 -19.19 3.87 -3.94
CA ASP A 154 -20.20 4.93 -3.88
C ASP A 154 -21.39 4.59 -4.80
N GLN A 155 -21.13 4.13 -6.03
CA GLN A 155 -22.19 3.68 -6.95
C GLN A 155 -22.98 2.49 -6.40
N GLN A 156 -22.35 1.57 -5.68
CA GLN A 156 -23.06 0.47 -5.03
C GLN A 156 -24.00 0.96 -3.92
N ALA A 157 -23.64 2.05 -3.23
CA ALA A 157 -24.42 2.59 -2.13
C ALA A 157 -25.53 3.56 -2.57
N ASP A 158 -25.46 4.07 -3.81
CA ASP A 158 -26.45 4.98 -4.36
C ASP A 158 -27.70 4.24 -4.85
N ALA A 159 -28.85 4.54 -4.22
CA ALA A 159 -30.15 3.98 -4.60
C ALA A 159 -30.60 4.33 -6.04
N SER A 160 -29.97 5.33 -6.66
CA SER A 160 -30.22 5.75 -8.04
C SER A 160 -29.56 4.83 -9.07
N TYR A 161 -28.60 4.00 -8.65
CA TYR A 161 -27.86 3.09 -9.52
C TYR A 161 -28.31 1.63 -9.29
N PRO A 162 -28.32 0.79 -10.34
CA PRO A 162 -28.58 -0.63 -10.15
C PRO A 162 -27.48 -1.26 -9.30
N PHE A 163 -27.84 -1.68 -8.08
CA PHE A 163 -26.92 -2.38 -7.18
C PHE A 163 -26.47 -3.71 -7.80
N ASP A 164 -25.16 -3.90 -7.93
CA ASP A 164 -24.52 -5.13 -8.37
C ASP A 164 -24.34 -6.07 -7.18
N ARG A 165 -25.42 -6.77 -6.83
CA ARG A 165 -25.45 -7.74 -5.70
C ARG A 165 -24.38 -8.84 -5.80
N GLN A 166 -23.84 -9.09 -6.98
CA GLN A 166 -22.85 -10.14 -7.19
C GLN A 166 -21.41 -9.62 -7.13
N TRP A 167 -21.22 -8.31 -6.96
CA TRP A 167 -19.90 -7.70 -6.96
C TRP A 167 -19.09 -8.06 -8.21
N ALA A 168 -19.74 -8.12 -9.38
CA ALA A 168 -19.17 -8.66 -10.61
C ALA A 168 -17.90 -7.91 -11.06
N ARG A 169 -17.79 -6.61 -10.76
CA ARG A 169 -16.57 -5.80 -11.05
C ARG A 169 -15.49 -5.93 -9.97
N TRP A 170 -15.82 -6.37 -8.75
CA TRP A 170 -14.87 -6.40 -7.63
C TRP A 170 -13.60 -7.23 -7.91
N PRO A 171 -13.67 -8.47 -8.45
CA PRO A 171 -12.46 -9.25 -8.74
C PRO A 171 -11.52 -8.56 -9.76
N VAL A 172 -12.09 -7.78 -10.69
CA VAL A 172 -11.33 -7.01 -11.67
C VAL A 172 -10.60 -5.86 -10.98
N LEU A 173 -11.27 -5.16 -10.07
CA LEU A 173 -10.66 -4.09 -9.26
C LEU A 173 -9.57 -4.66 -8.35
N GLU A 174 -9.80 -5.76 -7.63
CA GLU A 174 -8.76 -6.40 -6.82
C GLU A 174 -7.53 -6.76 -7.65
N THR A 175 -7.74 -7.35 -8.83
CA THR A 175 -6.64 -7.69 -9.74
C THR A 175 -5.91 -6.45 -10.25
N ALA A 176 -6.63 -5.36 -10.56
CA ALA A 176 -6.03 -4.09 -10.94
C ALA A 176 -5.20 -3.48 -9.80
N GLY A 177 -5.69 -3.52 -8.57
CA GLY A 177 -4.96 -3.03 -7.41
C GLY A 177 -3.66 -3.79 -7.15
N GLN A 178 -3.68 -5.13 -7.28
CA GLN A 178 -2.47 -5.95 -7.19
C GLN A 178 -1.46 -5.62 -8.29
N ARG A 179 -1.94 -5.35 -9.52
CA ARG A 179 -1.05 -4.92 -10.61
C ARG A 179 -0.41 -3.56 -10.33
N CYS A 180 -1.15 -2.59 -9.78
CA CYS A 180 -0.59 -1.28 -9.40
C CYS A 180 0.51 -1.43 -8.35
N ARG A 181 0.25 -2.24 -7.31
CA ARG A 181 1.26 -2.58 -6.29
C ARG A 181 2.52 -3.20 -6.91
N MET A 182 2.36 -4.18 -7.81
CA MET A 182 3.49 -4.82 -8.48
C MET A 182 4.31 -3.84 -9.34
N LYS A 183 3.65 -2.92 -10.05
CA LYS A 183 4.31 -1.86 -10.82
C LYS A 183 5.15 -0.96 -9.91
N LEU A 184 4.60 -0.50 -8.79
CA LEU A 184 5.35 0.31 -7.82
C LEU A 184 6.57 -0.44 -7.30
N VAL A 185 6.42 -1.72 -6.90
CA VAL A 185 7.55 -2.53 -6.43
C VAL A 185 8.63 -2.67 -7.50
N ALA A 186 8.26 -2.88 -8.77
CA ALA A 186 9.21 -2.96 -9.87
C ALA A 186 9.95 -1.64 -10.10
N ALA A 187 9.22 -0.52 -10.11
CA ALA A 187 9.78 0.82 -10.27
C ALA A 187 10.71 1.20 -9.10
N ALA A 188 10.29 0.92 -7.87
CA ALA A 188 11.07 1.14 -6.65
C ALA A 188 12.39 0.34 -6.68
N LYS A 189 12.35 -0.94 -7.09
CA LYS A 189 13.57 -1.75 -7.26
C LYS A 189 14.52 -1.13 -8.28
N GLY A 190 14.01 -0.58 -9.38
CA GLY A 190 14.80 0.17 -10.35
C GLY A 190 15.45 1.41 -9.74
N ALA A 191 14.65 2.22 -9.03
CA ALA A 191 15.07 3.48 -8.42
C ALA A 191 16.11 3.32 -7.29
N LEU A 192 16.09 2.19 -6.58
CA LEU A 192 16.97 1.93 -5.44
C LEU A 192 18.27 1.18 -5.81
N ARG A 193 18.40 0.68 -7.05
CA ARG A 193 19.64 0.03 -7.51
C ARG A 193 20.77 1.06 -7.61
N PRO A 194 21.99 0.73 -7.16
CA PRO A 194 23.14 1.59 -7.39
C PRO A 194 23.43 1.67 -8.89
N SER A 195 23.75 2.88 -9.37
CA SER A 195 24.33 3.04 -10.71
C SER A 195 25.64 2.27 -10.80
N PRO A 196 25.97 1.64 -11.95
CA PRO A 196 27.28 1.06 -12.15
C PRO A 196 28.34 2.14 -11.98
N THR A 197 29.34 1.89 -11.13
CA THR A 197 30.50 2.78 -11.01
C THR A 197 31.30 2.76 -12.32
N PRO A 198 31.65 3.91 -12.92
CA PRO A 198 32.56 3.94 -14.04
C PRO A 198 33.96 3.51 -13.56
N GLY A 199 34.45 2.35 -14.00
CA GLY A 199 35.84 1.92 -13.74
C GLY A 199 36.04 0.49 -13.21
N GLY A 200 35.04 -0.39 -13.28
CA GLY A 200 35.22 -1.84 -13.07
C GLY A 200 35.42 -2.60 -14.37
#